data_AF-A0A2D4J709-F1
#
_entry.id   AF-A0A2D4J709-F1
#
_cell.length_a   1.000
_cell.length_b   1.000
_cell.length_c   1.000
_cell.angle_alpha   90.00
_cell.angle_beta   90.00
_cell.angle_gamma   90.00
#
_symmetry.space_group_name_H-M   'P 1'
#
loop_
_entity.id
_entity.type
_entity.pdbx_description
1 polymer ?
#
loop_
_entity_poly.entity_id
_entity_poly.type
_entity_poly.pdbx_seq_one_letter_code
_entity_poly.pdbx_strand_id
1 'polypeptide(L)'
;FMENGKCVATCRNGYYLDHSLENGYKTCKRCDVSCFGCSGPGERNCTSCPSGYILDTGLCVVGLICKDATEESWAEGGFCMLVKKNNLCQRKVLQQLCCRTCTLKG
;
A
#
# COMPACT_ATOMS: atom_id res chain seq x y z
N PHE A 1 -11.67 -11.79 21.73
CA PHE A 1 -11.10 -12.53 20.59
C PHE A 1 -9.79 -13.15 21.03
N MET A 2 -9.42 -14.30 20.46
CA MET A 2 -8.19 -14.98 20.82
C MET A 2 -7.05 -14.58 19.89
N GLU A 3 -5.93 -14.13 20.44
CA GLU A 3 -4.75 -13.69 19.70
C GLU A 3 -3.49 -14.19 20.41
N ASN A 4 -2.67 -15.03 19.76
CA ASN A 4 -1.41 -15.56 20.30
C ASN A 4 -1.50 -16.09 21.74
N GLY A 5 -2.54 -16.88 22.06
CA GLY A 5 -2.70 -17.43 23.41
C GLY A 5 -3.32 -16.47 24.43
N LYS A 6 -3.76 -15.26 24.01
CA LYS A 6 -4.34 -14.25 24.90
C LYS A 6 -5.72 -13.78 24.43
N CYS A 7 -6.59 -13.48 25.38
CA CYS A 7 -7.87 -12.84 25.11
C CYS A 7 -7.67 -11.33 24.94
N VAL A 8 -8.10 -10.79 23.81
CA VAL A 8 -8.07 -9.36 23.49
C VAL A 8 -9.48 -8.84 23.17
N ALA A 9 -9.78 -7.59 23.52
CA ALA A 9 -11.07 -6.96 23.23
C ALA A 9 -11.24 -6.62 21.74
N THR A 10 -10.14 -6.24 21.08
CA THR A 10 -10.07 -5.91 19.65
C THR A 10 -8.79 -6.51 19.06
N CYS A 11 -8.84 -6.90 17.78
CA CYS A 11 -7.63 -7.34 17.08
C CYS A 11 -6.71 -6.13 16.86
N ARG A 12 -5.41 -6.33 17.05
CA ARG A 12 -4.41 -5.29 16.79
C ARG A 12 -4.26 -5.03 15.29
N ASN A 13 -3.71 -3.87 14.93
CA ASN A 13 -3.31 -3.62 13.54
C ASN A 13 -2.38 -4.73 13.03
N GLY A 14 -2.55 -5.09 11.76
CA GLY A 14 -1.91 -6.26 11.16
C GLY A 14 -2.59 -7.60 11.48
N TYR A 15 -3.73 -7.58 12.19
CA TYR A 15 -4.60 -8.74 12.38
C TYR A 15 -6.04 -8.41 12.00
N TYR A 16 -6.73 -9.36 11.39
CA TYR A 16 -8.16 -9.29 11.12
C TYR A 16 -8.93 -10.25 12.05
N LEU A 17 -10.19 -9.91 12.32
CA LEU A 17 -11.08 -10.80 13.05
C LEU A 17 -11.55 -11.91 12.11
N ASP A 18 -11.19 -13.14 12.41
CA ASP A 18 -11.79 -14.30 11.78
C ASP A 18 -13.15 -14.56 12.45
N HIS A 19 -14.21 -14.51 11.65
CA HIS A 19 -15.57 -14.77 12.12
C HIS A 19 -15.89 -16.26 12.24
N SER A 20 -14.99 -17.15 11.77
CA SER A 20 -15.09 -18.58 12.01
C SER A 20 -14.89 -18.89 13.50
N LEU A 21 -15.63 -19.89 13.99
CA LEU A 21 -15.57 -20.33 15.37
C LEU A 21 -14.56 -21.47 15.48
N GLU A 22 -13.28 -21.14 15.55
CA GLU A 22 -12.22 -22.12 15.82
C GLU A 22 -12.20 -22.45 17.32
N ASN A 23 -12.35 -23.73 17.67
CA ASN A 23 -12.33 -24.20 19.06
C ASN A 23 -13.33 -23.48 20.00
N GLY A 24 -14.45 -22.99 19.46
CA GLY A 24 -15.49 -22.32 20.23
C GLY A 24 -15.32 -20.81 20.43
N TYR A 25 -14.27 -20.19 19.87
CA TYR A 25 -14.02 -18.75 19.99
C TYR A 25 -13.62 -18.11 18.65
N LYS A 26 -13.89 -16.80 18.52
CA LYS A 26 -13.41 -16.00 17.39
C LYS A 26 -11.93 -15.66 17.56
N THR A 27 -11.14 -15.83 16.52
CA THR A 27 -9.68 -15.65 16.53
C THR A 27 -9.26 -14.40 15.75
N CYS A 28 -8.18 -13.75 16.19
CA CYS A 28 -7.51 -12.73 15.41
C CYS A 28 -6.41 -13.41 14.58
N LYS A 29 -6.54 -13.37 13.25
CA LYS A 29 -5.55 -13.94 12.33
C LYS A 29 -4.70 -12.85 11.72
N ARG A 30 -3.43 -13.16 11.47
CA ARG A 30 -2.48 -12.19 10.91
C ARG A 30 -2.85 -11.87 9.46
N CYS A 31 -2.72 -10.60 9.08
CA CYS A 31 -2.82 -10.18 7.71
C CYS A 31 -1.70 -10.75 6.85
N ASP A 32 -1.89 -10.70 5.53
CA ASP A 32 -0.81 -10.92 4.58
C ASP A 32 0.34 -9.93 4.83
N VAL A 33 1.58 -10.37 4.58
CA VAL A 33 2.79 -9.57 4.81
C VAL A 33 2.84 -8.30 3.95
N SER A 34 2.13 -8.30 2.82
CA SER A 34 1.99 -7.12 1.95
C SER A 34 1.13 -6.01 2.56
N CYS A 35 0.27 -6.31 3.53
CA CYS A 35 -0.67 -5.36 4.13
C CYS A 35 -0.15 -4.80 5.46
N PHE A 36 -0.44 -3.52 5.74
CA PHE A 36 -0.33 -2.99 7.11
C PHE A 36 -1.57 -3.34 7.96
N GLY A 37 -2.73 -3.39 7.32
CA GLY A 37 -3.98 -3.85 7.90
C GLY A 37 -4.86 -4.46 6.82
N CYS A 38 -5.77 -5.35 7.22
CA CYS A 38 -6.62 -6.11 6.32
C CYS A 38 -7.99 -6.37 6.98
N SER A 39 -8.98 -6.69 6.16
CA SER A 39 -10.32 -7.11 6.59
C SER A 39 -10.53 -8.63 6.50
N GLY A 40 -9.56 -9.35 5.93
CA GLY A 40 -9.68 -10.77 5.65
C GLY A 40 -8.34 -11.39 5.21
N PRO A 41 -8.36 -12.68 4.86
CA PRO A 41 -7.16 -13.41 4.46
C PRO A 41 -6.64 -12.98 3.09
N GLY A 42 -5.32 -13.01 2.90
CA GLY A 42 -4.65 -12.83 1.62
C GLY A 42 -4.38 -11.37 1.23
N GLU A 43 -3.50 -11.20 0.24
CA GLU A 43 -3.00 -9.90 -0.24
C GLU A 43 -4.08 -8.97 -0.82
N ARG A 44 -5.23 -9.50 -1.25
CA ARG A 44 -6.33 -8.72 -1.86
C ARG A 44 -7.34 -8.16 -0.86
N ASN A 45 -7.14 -8.41 0.43
CA ASN A 45 -8.02 -7.93 1.49
C ASN A 45 -7.36 -6.85 2.35
N CYS A 46 -6.31 -6.19 1.84
CA CYS A 46 -5.71 -5.06 2.54
C CYS A 46 -6.73 -3.92 2.70
N THR A 47 -6.71 -3.27 3.87
CA THR A 47 -7.45 -2.04 4.18
C THR A 47 -6.50 -0.87 4.41
N SER A 48 -5.22 -1.16 4.64
CA SER A 48 -4.16 -0.17 4.75
C SER A 48 -2.83 -0.78 4.33
N CYS A 49 -1.96 0.05 3.76
CA CYS A 49 -0.70 -0.37 3.19
C CYS A 49 0.51 0.16 3.97
N PRO A 50 1.65 -0.56 3.94
CA PRO A 50 2.90 -0.06 4.47
C PRO A 50 3.30 1.26 3.80
N SER A 51 4.16 2.05 4.45
CA SER A 51 4.67 3.29 3.88
C SER A 51 5.32 3.05 2.52
N GLY A 52 4.95 3.87 1.52
CA GLY A 52 5.41 3.73 0.14
C GLY A 52 4.56 2.79 -0.72
N TYR A 53 3.47 2.24 -0.19
CA TYR A 53 2.49 1.46 -0.94
C TYR A 53 1.15 2.19 -0.99
N ILE A 54 0.41 1.99 -2.07
CA ILE A 54 -0.91 2.55 -2.29
C ILE A 54 -1.92 1.40 -2.29
N LEU A 55 -3.08 1.63 -1.67
CA LEU A 55 -4.18 0.67 -1.68
C LEU A 55 -4.95 0.77 -3.01
N ASP A 56 -4.93 -0.30 -3.80
CA ASP A 56 -5.65 -0.42 -5.07
C ASP A 56 -6.54 -1.67 -5.04
N THR A 57 -7.86 -1.47 -4.93
CA THR A 57 -8.85 -2.57 -4.91
C THR A 57 -8.54 -3.70 -3.92
N GLY A 58 -8.02 -3.34 -2.74
CA GLY A 58 -7.67 -4.28 -1.68
C GLY A 58 -6.25 -4.86 -1.77
N LEU A 59 -5.48 -4.51 -2.79
CA LEU A 59 -4.05 -4.85 -2.92
C LEU A 59 -3.17 -3.66 -2.52
N CYS A 60 -2.04 -3.94 -1.88
CA CYS A 60 -0.99 -2.96 -1.69
C CYS A 60 0.00 -3.01 -2.85
N VAL A 61 -0.11 -2.04 -3.75
CA VAL A 61 0.83 -1.88 -4.86
C VAL A 61 1.91 -0.89 -4.48
N VAL A 62 3.14 -1.12 -4.93
CA VAL A 62 4.24 -0.17 -4.70
C VAL A 62 3.81 1.17 -5.29
N GLY A 63 3.59 2.15 -4.41
CA GLY A 63 3.48 3.51 -4.82
C GLY A 63 4.88 3.96 -5.17
N LEU A 64 5.23 4.04 -6.45
CA LEU A 64 6.36 4.89 -6.82
C LEU A 64 5.97 6.28 -6.31
N ILE A 65 6.55 6.69 -5.18
CA ILE A 65 6.16 7.90 -4.49
C ILE A 65 6.63 9.07 -5.37
N CYS A 66 5.80 9.48 -6.32
CA CYS A 66 5.91 10.77 -6.95
C CYS A 66 5.38 11.78 -5.95
N LYS A 67 6.19 12.17 -4.97
CA LYS A 67 5.87 13.37 -4.18
C LYS A 67 5.86 14.54 -5.15
N ASP A 68 4.72 15.20 -5.28
CA ASP A 68 4.66 16.53 -5.86
C ASP A 68 5.58 17.44 -5.02
N ALA A 69 6.33 18.30 -5.70
CA ALA A 69 7.28 19.19 -5.05
C ALA A 69 6.51 20.15 -4.12
N THR A 70 6.51 19.88 -2.82
CA THR A 70 6.24 20.90 -1.78
C THR A 70 7.51 21.70 -1.54
N GLU A 71 7.41 22.86 -0.88
CA GLU A 71 8.55 23.78 -0.73
C GLU A 71 9.78 23.23 0.01
N GLU A 72 9.72 22.01 0.55
CA GLU A 72 10.85 21.32 1.16
C GLU A 72 11.62 20.42 0.17
N SER A 73 11.12 20.24 -1.06
CA SER A 73 11.63 19.26 -2.05
C SER A 73 12.64 19.83 -3.06
N TRP A 74 12.83 21.15 -3.09
CA TRP A 74 13.59 21.84 -4.15
C TRP A 74 15.08 21.49 -4.19
N ALA A 75 15.63 20.88 -3.13
CA ALA A 75 17.04 20.51 -3.06
C ALA A 75 17.37 19.20 -3.82
N GLU A 76 16.39 18.34 -4.11
CA GLU A 76 16.66 16.97 -4.59
C GLU A 76 16.02 16.61 -5.94
N GLY A 77 15.62 17.60 -6.76
CA GLY A 77 15.29 17.35 -8.17
C GLY A 77 14.37 16.15 -8.39
N GLY A 78 13.16 16.20 -7.79
CA GLY A 78 12.26 15.06 -7.71
C GLY A 78 12.10 14.28 -9.02
N PHE A 79 12.03 12.96 -8.91
CA PHE A 79 11.99 12.01 -10.04
C PHE A 79 10.99 12.40 -11.14
N CYS A 80 9.78 12.88 -10.77
CA CYS A 80 8.76 13.27 -11.75
C CYS A 80 9.14 14.53 -12.55
N MET A 81 9.86 15.48 -11.96
CA MET A 81 10.33 16.69 -12.65
C MET A 81 11.46 16.36 -13.65
N LEU A 82 12.36 15.44 -13.31
CA LEU A 82 13.38 14.94 -14.24
C LEU A 82 12.74 14.17 -15.40
N VAL A 83 11.75 13.34 -15.09
CA VAL A 83 10.98 12.57 -16.07
C VAL A 83 10.22 13.49 -17.03
N LYS A 84 9.59 14.57 -16.53
CA LYS A 84 8.92 15.61 -17.34
C LYS A 84 9.94 16.42 -18.16
N LYS A 85 10.97 16.99 -17.54
CA LYS A 85 11.97 17.87 -18.20
C LYS A 85 12.72 17.18 -19.34
N ASN A 86 12.97 15.87 -19.22
CA ASN A 86 13.68 15.10 -20.24
C ASN A 86 12.75 14.36 -21.20
N ASN A 87 11.43 14.61 -21.15
CA ASN A 87 10.42 13.94 -21.96
C ASN A 87 10.53 12.40 -21.92
N LEU A 88 10.93 11.84 -20.77
CA LEU A 88 11.20 10.41 -20.66
C LEU A 88 9.94 9.59 -20.89
N CYS A 89 8.76 10.07 -20.46
CA CYS A 89 7.49 9.40 -20.74
C CYS A 89 7.02 9.46 -22.20
N GLN A 90 7.60 10.34 -23.04
CA GLN A 90 7.34 10.33 -24.48
C GLN A 90 8.16 9.26 -25.22
N ARG A 91 9.19 8.71 -24.56
CA ARG A 91 10.00 7.63 -25.12
C ARG A 91 9.29 6.29 -24.86
N LYS A 92 8.92 5.59 -25.94
CA LYS A 92 8.22 4.28 -25.88
C LYS A 92 8.87 3.27 -24.93
N VAL A 93 10.20 3.27 -24.83
CA VAL A 93 10.96 2.35 -23.97
C VAL A 93 10.78 2.66 -22.49
N LEU A 94 10.62 3.94 -22.13
CA LEU A 94 10.55 4.40 -20.74
C LEU A 94 9.10 4.65 -20.28
N GLN A 95 8.14 4.61 -21.20
CA GLN A 95 6.72 4.82 -20.91
C GLN A 95 6.18 3.87 -19.84
N GLN A 96 6.74 2.65 -19.77
CA GLN A 96 6.32 1.58 -18.86
C GLN A 96 6.82 1.81 -17.42
N LEU A 97 7.82 2.68 -17.27
CA LEU A 97 8.42 3.09 -16.00
C LEU A 97 7.82 4.41 -15.48
N CYS A 98 7.01 5.09 -16.29
CA CYS A 98 6.30 6.27 -15.84
C CYS A 98 5.06 5.83 -15.04
N CYS A 99 5.08 6.10 -13.73
CA CYS A 99 3.96 5.82 -12.84
C CYS A 99 2.68 6.53 -13.33
N ARG A 100 1.50 6.02 -12.95
CA ARG A 100 0.15 6.49 -13.37
C ARG A 100 -0.09 8.02 -13.21
N THR A 101 0.75 8.76 -12.49
CA THR A 101 0.68 10.22 -12.29
C THR A 101 1.74 11.06 -13.02
N CYS A 102 2.89 10.50 -13.44
CA CYS A 102 3.83 11.26 -14.30
C CYS A 102 3.41 11.21 -15.77
N THR A 103 2.51 10.30 -16.13
CA THR A 103 1.83 10.27 -17.42
C THR A 103 0.56 11.09 -17.39
N LEU A 104 0.60 12.22 -18.10
CA LEU A 104 -0.51 12.71 -18.91
C LEU A 104 -1.81 13.03 -18.14
N LYS A 105 -1.85 14.19 -17.50
CA LYS A 105 -2.86 15.21 -17.81
C LYS A 105 -2.34 16.56 -17.33
N GLY A 106 -2.55 17.57 -18.19
CA GLY A 106 -2.07 18.94 -18.01
C GLY A 106 -2.68 19.62 -16.80
#